data_AF-A0A934MHM2-F1
#
_entry.id   AF-A0A934MHM2-F1
#
_cell.length_a   1.000
_cell.length_b   1.000
_cell.length_c   1.000
_cell.angle_alpha   90.00
_cell.angle_beta   90.00
_cell.angle_gamma   90.00
#
_symmetry.space_group_name_H-M   'P 1'
#
loop_
_entity.id
_entity.type
_entity.pdbx_description
1 polymer ?
#
loop_
_entity_poly.entity_id
_entity_poly.type
_entity_poly.pdbx_seq_one_letter_code
_entity_poly.pdbx_strand_id
1 'polypeptide(L)' 'MATIVRLSQEQITQLLDEADSMENALKELHAELVDIGTPKETVARFARVHDRFTAVMTFLRRQRELGA' A
#
# COMPACT_ATOMS: atom_id res chain seq x y z
N MET A 1 -24.85 -15.31 -6.02
CA MET A 1 -24.82 -14.26 -7.05
C MET A 1 -23.85 -13.20 -6.56
N ALA A 2 -22.64 -13.10 -7.13
CA ALA A 2 -21.71 -12.06 -6.74
C ALA A 2 -22.08 -10.79 -7.54
N THR A 3 -22.63 -9.79 -6.86
CA THR A 3 -22.83 -8.47 -7.46
C THR A 3 -21.46 -7.85 -7.68
N ILE A 4 -21.02 -7.74 -8.93
CA ILE A 4 -19.82 -6.98 -9.27
C ILE A 4 -20.15 -5.51 -9.02
N VAL A 5 -19.75 -5.00 -7.87
CA VAL A 5 -19.86 -3.57 -7.55
C VAL A 5 -18.72 -2.88 -8.28
N ARG A 6 -19.04 -2.12 -9.33
CA ARG A 6 -18.07 -1.29 -10.04
C ARG A 6 -17.90 0.02 -9.27
N LEU A 7 -16.68 0.29 -8.82
CA LEU A 7 -16.35 1.56 -8.17
C LEU A 7 -16.48 2.71 -9.17
N SER A 8 -16.94 3.88 -8.71
CA SER A 8 -16.90 5.11 -9.51
C SER A 8 -15.45 5.58 -9.68
N GLN A 9 -15.19 6.42 -10.69
CA GLN A 9 -13.88 7.07 -10.90
C GLN A 9 -13.40 7.83 -9.65
N GLU A 10 -14.34 8.47 -8.95
CA GLU A 10 -14.08 9.20 -7.70
C GLU A 10 -13.68 8.24 -6.57
N GLN A 11 -14.42 7.15 -6.37
CA GLN A 11 -14.08 6.12 -5.37
C GLN A 11 -12.72 5.47 -5.63
N ILE A 12 -12.39 5.23 -6.91
CA ILE A 12 -11.08 4.70 -7.29
C ILE A 12 -9.97 5.71 -6.98
N THR A 13 -10.20 6.99 -7.26
CA THR A 13 -9.21 8.04 -7.00
C THR A 13 -8.98 8.19 -5.49
N GLN A 14 -10.06 8.24 -4.70
CA GLN A 14 -9.96 8.28 -3.24
C GLN A 14 -9.21 7.07 -2.68
N LEU A 15 -9.46 5.86 -3.18
CA LEU A 15 -8.74 4.66 -2.75
C LEU A 15 -7.23 4.72 -3.05
N LEU A 16 -6.84 5.32 -4.17
CA LEU A 16 -5.42 5.49 -4.50
C LEU A 16 -4.76 6.56 -3.63
N ASP A 17 -5.47 7.62 -3.30
CA ASP A 17 -4.98 8.67 -2.40
C ASP A 17 -4.81 8.12 -0.98
N GLU A 18 -5.79 7.35 -0.49
CA GLU A 18 -5.70 6.63 0.79
C GLU A 18 -4.53 5.64 0.81
N ALA A 19 -4.32 4.91 -0.30
CA ALA A 19 -3.18 4.00 -0.40
C ALA A 19 -1.83 4.72 -0.40
N ASP A 20 -1.72 5.89 -1.02
CA ASP A 20 -0.51 6.72 -0.96
C ASP A 20 -0.27 7.25 0.47
N SER A 21 -1.35 7.63 1.17
CA SER A 21 -1.26 7.99 2.59
C SER A 21 -0.78 6.83 3.45
N MET A 22 -1.29 5.61 3.21
CA MET A 22 -0.84 4.42 3.93
C MET A 22 0.63 4.07 3.64
N GLU A 23 1.06 4.19 2.39
CA GLU A 23 2.45 3.96 1.98
C GLU A 23 3.41 4.90 2.72
N ASN A 24 3.04 6.17 2.90
CA ASN A 24 3.83 7.12 3.68
C ASN A 24 3.85 6.77 5.17
N ALA A 25 2.70 6.43 5.75
CA ALA A 25 2.63 6.01 7.16
C ALA A 25 3.47 4.75 7.43
N LEU A 26 3.54 3.79 6.49
CA LEU A 26 4.38 2.60 6.61
C LEU A 26 5.88 2.95 6.59
N LYS A 27 6.29 3.94 5.79
CA LYS A 27 7.68 4.42 5.76
C LYS A 27 8.07 5.13 7.06
N GLU A 28 7.17 5.96 7.58
CA GLU A 28 7.36 6.61 8.87
C GLU A 28 7.50 5.58 9.99
N LEU A 29 6.59 4.59 10.04
CA LEU A 29 6.66 3.50 11.01
C LEU A 29 7.94 2.68 10.87
N HIS A 30 8.41 2.41 9.66
CA HIS A 30 9.70 1.74 9.46
C HIS A 30 10.86 2.56 10.05
N ALA A 31 10.85 3.88 9.86
CA ALA A 31 11.86 4.76 10.42
C ALA A 31 11.82 4.76 11.96
N GLU A 32 10.62 4.82 12.55
CA GLU A 32 10.42 4.71 14.00
C GLU A 32 10.93 3.37 14.54
N LEU A 33 10.61 2.26 13.87
CA LEU A 33 11.09 0.93 14.27
C LEU A 33 12.61 0.84 14.27
N VAL A 34 13.28 1.47 13.31
CA VAL A 34 14.74 1.55 13.26
C VAL A 34 15.27 2.41 14.40
N ASP A 35 14.65 3.56 14.68
CA ASP A 35 15.07 4.50 15.72
C ASP A 35 14.98 3.91 17.14
N ILE A 36 13.90 3.20 17.46
CA ILE A 36 13.72 2.55 18.76
C ILE A 36 14.61 1.30 18.96
N GLY A 37 15.47 0.97 17.98
CA GLY A 37 16.40 -0.15 18.08
C GLY A 37 15.73 -1.52 17.96
N THR A 38 14.64 -1.62 17.21
CA THR A 38 13.95 -2.89 16.96
C THR A 38 14.91 -3.95 16.40
N PRO A 39 14.83 -5.23 16.82
CA PRO A 39 15.68 -6.28 16.28
C PRO A 39 15.67 -6.31 14.76
N LYS A 40 16.85 -6.42 14.14
CA LYS A 40 17.03 -6.39 12.68
C LYS A 40 16.12 -7.37 11.94
N GLU A 41 15.87 -8.55 12.51
CA GLU A 41 14.98 -9.54 11.91
C GLU A 41 13.53 -9.03 11.81
N THR A 42 13.04 -8.33 12.83
CA THR A 42 11.70 -7.74 12.87
C THR A 42 11.58 -6.60 11.87
N VAL A 43 12.59 -5.72 11.78
CA VAL A 43 12.64 -4.66 10.76
C VAL A 43 12.66 -5.26 9.35
N ALA A 44 13.45 -6.32 9.12
CA ALA A 44 13.49 -7.02 7.84
C ALA A 44 12.16 -7.71 7.50
N ARG A 45 11.45 -8.25 8.50
CA ARG A 45 10.09 -8.79 8.31
C ARG A 45 9.10 -7.70 7.94
N PHE A 46 9.18 -6.52 8.59
CA PHE A 46 8.36 -5.37 8.26
C PHE A 46 8.60 -4.92 6.81
N ALA A 47 9.86 -4.73 6.43
CA ALA A 47 10.23 -4.31 5.07
C ALA A 47 9.64 -5.25 4.01
N ARG A 48 9.71 -6.57 4.20
CA ARG A 48 9.10 -7.54 3.27
C ARG A 48 7.58 -7.41 3.15
N VAL A 49 6.88 -7.07 4.24
CA VAL A 49 5.42 -6.86 4.22
C VAL A 49 5.10 -5.57 3.48
N HIS A 50 5.85 -4.50 3.77
CA HIS A 50 5.73 -3.21 3.10
C HIS A 50 5.98 -3.34 1.59
N ASP A 51 7.07 -3.99 1.18
CA ASP A 51 7.38 -4.26 -0.24
C ASP A 51 6.22 -4.97 -0.95
N ARG A 52 5.59 -5.94 -0.29
CA ARG A 52 4.45 -6.68 -0.84
C ARG A 52 3.22 -5.79 -0.98
N PHE A 53 2.97 -4.91 -0.01
CA PHE A 53 1.90 -3.90 -0.11
C PHE A 53 2.15 -2.97 -1.31
N THR A 54 3.35 -2.41 -1.43
CA THR A 54 3.73 -1.51 -2.53
C THR A 54 3.60 -2.21 -3.89
N ALA A 55 3.98 -3.49 -3.99
CA ALA A 55 3.83 -4.28 -5.22
C ALA A 55 2.36 -4.46 -5.62
N VAL A 56 1.47 -4.77 -4.67
CA VAL A 56 0.02 -4.89 -4.92
C VAL A 56 -0.55 -3.55 -5.37
N MET A 57 -0.19 -2.45 -4.70
CA MET A 57 -0.67 -1.12 -5.09
C MET A 57 -0.19 -0.71 -6.48
N THR A 58 1.07 -1.01 -6.80
CA THR A 58 1.63 -0.76 -8.14
C THR A 58 0.88 -1.53 -9.22
N PHE A 59 0.53 -2.79 -8.94
CA PHE A 59 -0.27 -3.60 -9.86
C PHE A 59 -1.67 -3.01 -10.06
N LEU A 60 -2.36 -2.61 -8.98
CA LEU A 60 -3.69 -2.00 -9.06
C LEU A 60 -3.67 -0.68 -9.84
N ARG A 61 -2.66 0.17 -9.64
CA ARG A 61 -2.47 1.41 -10.42
C ARG A 61 -2.31 1.13 -11.91
N ARG A 62 -1.47 0.17 -12.28
CA ARG A 62 -1.30 -0.25 -13.68
C ARG A 62 -2.59 -0.82 -14.28
N GLN A 63 -3.35 -1.62 -13.53
CA GLN A 63 -4.64 -2.11 -14.01
C GLN A 63 -5.64 -0.99 -14.27
N ARG A 64 -5.63 0.08 -13.44
CA ARG A 64 -6.43 1.28 -13.70
C ARG A 64 -5.99 1.95 -15.00
N GLU A 65 -4.70 2.19 -15.18
CA GLU A 65 -4.16 2.85 -16.39
C GLU A 65 -4.51 2.08 -17.67
N LEU A 66 -4.48 0.75 -17.64
CA LEU A 66 -4.83 -0.11 -18.77
C LEU A 66 -6.33 -0.25 -19.02
N GLY A 67 -7.16 -0.01 -18.00
CA GLY A 67 -8.63 -0.06 -18.07
C GLY A 67 -9.30 1.30 -18.23
N ALA A 68 -8.52 2.38 -18.31
CA ALA A 68 -8.96 3.76 -18.52
C ALA A 68 -9.12 4.08 -20.02
#